data_AF-A0A351V8B4-F1
#
_entry.id   AF-A0A351V8B4-F1
#
_cell.length_a   1.000
_cell.length_b   1.000
_cell.length_c   1.000
_cell.angle_alpha   90.00
_cell.angle_beta   90.00
_cell.angle_gamma   90.00
#
_symmetry.space_group_name_H-M   'P 1'
#
loop_
_entity.id
_entity.type
_entity.pdbx_description
1 polymer ?
#
loop_
_entity_poly.entity_id
_entity_poly.type
_entity_poly.pdbx_seq_one_letter_code
_entity_poly.pdbx_strand_id
1 'polypeptide(L)'
;MIGYIPAKTIITRTKSADWFGTDYNMNIYKGCCHGCIYCDSRSECYHIDNFDKVRAKEDALRIIRDELRRKVKKGVIGTGAMSD
;
A
#
# COMPACT_ATOMS: atom_id res chain seq x y z
N MET A 1 -0.50 17.80 10.23
CA MET A 1 -1.69 17.58 9.38
C MET A 1 -1.39 16.43 8.44
N ILE A 2 -2.20 15.38 8.45
CA ILE A 2 -2.02 14.23 7.54
C ILE A 2 -2.30 14.70 6.11
N GLY A 3 -1.36 14.44 5.20
CA GLY A 3 -1.58 14.70 3.78
C GLY A 3 -2.43 13.61 3.15
N TYR A 4 -3.21 13.96 2.14
CA TYR A 4 -4.02 13.01 1.39
C TYR A 4 -3.51 12.91 -0.05
N ILE A 5 -3.57 11.70 -0.63
CA ILE A 5 -3.22 11.44 -2.03
C ILE A 5 -4.33 10.65 -2.73
N PRO A 6 -4.60 10.92 -4.01
CA PRO A 6 -5.63 10.20 -4.75
C PRO A 6 -5.24 8.73 -4.91
N ALA A 7 -6.25 7.84 -4.88
CA ALA A 7 -6.06 6.42 -5.11
C ALA A 7 -7.15 5.88 -6.05
N LYS A 8 -6.73 5.08 -7.05
CA LYS A 8 -7.64 4.35 -7.94
C LYS A 8 -7.92 2.94 -7.44
N THR A 9 -6.91 2.32 -6.83
CA THR A 9 -6.95 0.95 -6.30
C THR A 9 -6.19 0.88 -4.98
N ILE A 10 -6.63 -0.01 -4.11
CA ILE A 10 -5.98 -0.26 -2.80
C ILE A 10 -5.63 -1.73 -2.64
N ILE A 11 -6.48 -2.64 -3.16
CA ILE A 11 -6.32 -4.09 -3.07
C ILE A 11 -6.02 -4.69 -4.44
N THR A 12 -4.75 -5.02 -4.66
CA THR A 12 -4.26 -5.63 -5.89
C THR A 12 -3.91 -7.10 -5.67
N ARG A 13 -4.02 -7.92 -6.71
CA ARG A 13 -3.58 -9.33 -6.66
C ARG A 13 -2.06 -9.36 -6.76
N THR A 14 -1.40 -10.18 -5.95
CA THR A 14 0.04 -10.40 -6.07
C THR A 14 0.36 -11.16 -7.36
N LYS A 15 1.55 -10.92 -7.92
CA LYS A 15 2.01 -11.65 -9.13
C LYS A 15 2.36 -13.11 -8.82
N SER A 16 2.88 -13.34 -7.61
CA SER A 16 3.21 -14.66 -7.08
C SER A 16 3.01 -14.64 -5.56
N ALA A 17 2.75 -15.81 -4.98
CA ALA A 17 2.69 -16.02 -3.54
C ALA A 17 4.07 -16.27 -2.92
N ASP A 18 5.15 -16.35 -3.73
CA ASP A 18 6.51 -16.63 -3.25
C ASP A 18 6.97 -15.62 -2.19
N TRP A 19 6.50 -14.38 -2.33
CA TRP A 19 6.78 -13.31 -1.39
C TRP A 19 5.69 -13.29 -0.31
N PHE A 20 6.02 -13.85 0.85
CA PHE A 20 5.23 -13.82 2.09
C PHE A 20 3.89 -14.59 2.05
N GLY A 21 3.64 -15.42 1.04
CA GLY A 21 2.45 -16.28 0.99
C GLY A 21 1.13 -15.53 0.83
N THR A 22 1.15 -14.31 0.29
CA THR A 22 -0.05 -13.45 0.16
C THR A 22 -0.66 -13.52 -1.23
N ASP A 23 -1.99 -13.59 -1.30
CA ASP A 23 -2.75 -13.56 -2.57
C ASP A 23 -3.00 -12.14 -3.06
N TYR A 24 -3.03 -11.20 -2.12
CA TYR A 24 -3.35 -9.80 -2.35
C TYR A 24 -2.46 -8.90 -1.52
N ASN A 25 -2.20 -7.70 -2.04
CA ASN A 25 -1.56 -6.62 -1.31
C ASN A 25 -2.58 -5.50 -1.07
N MET A 26 -2.63 -4.99 0.15
CA MET A 26 -3.37 -3.80 0.53
C MET A 26 -2.40 -2.70 0.95
N ASN A 27 -2.53 -1.55 0.31
CA ASN A 27 -1.77 -0.36 0.68
C ASN A 27 -2.69 0.85 0.87
N ILE A 28 -2.77 1.39 2.08
CA ILE A 28 -3.63 2.52 2.48
C ILE A 28 -2.87 3.82 2.78
N TYR A 29 -1.55 3.75 2.90
CA TYR A 29 -0.68 4.89 3.20
C TYR A 29 0.45 5.00 2.17
N LYS A 30 1.20 6.09 2.23
CA LYS A 30 2.46 6.22 1.49
C LYS A 30 3.44 7.06 2.28
N GLY A 31 4.64 6.52 2.47
CA GLY A 31 5.67 7.12 3.30
C GLY A 31 5.71 6.54 4.72
N CYS A 32 6.82 6.80 5.41
CA CYS A 32 7.12 6.37 6.77
C CYS A 32 8.13 7.35 7.40
N CYS A 33 7.96 7.69 8.68
CA CYS A 33 8.80 8.65 9.39
C CYS A 33 9.98 8.04 10.17
N HIS A 34 10.18 6.72 10.14
CA HIS A 34 11.16 6.02 10.98
C HIS A 34 12.64 6.29 10.66
N GLY A 35 12.97 6.78 9.47
CA GLY A 35 14.39 7.09 9.15
C GLY A 35 15.32 5.88 8.95
N CYS A 36 14.79 4.67 8.74
CA CYS A 36 15.62 3.46 8.60
C CYS A 36 16.59 3.58 7.41
N ILE A 37 17.90 3.49 7.70
CA ILE A 37 18.98 3.62 6.71
C ILE A 37 18.97 2.52 5.62
N TYR A 38 18.29 1.40 5.89
CA TYR A 38 18.17 0.25 4.99
C TYR A 38 16.78 0.15 4.33
N CYS A 39 15.95 1.19 4.45
CA CYS A 39 14.59 1.15 3.92
C CYS A 39 14.60 1.14 2.39
N ASP A 40 14.27 0.00 1.79
CA ASP A 40 14.15 -0.16 0.34
C ASP A 40 13.16 0.85 -0.27
N SER A 41 12.07 1.17 0.43
CA SER A 41 11.06 2.13 -0.05
C SER A 41 11.56 3.58 -0.19
N ARG A 42 12.78 3.90 0.28
CA ARG A 42 13.46 5.18 0.02
C ARG A 42 14.18 5.23 -1.33
N SER A 43 14.31 4.09 -2.01
CA SER A 43 14.96 4.02 -3.33
C SER A 43 14.21 4.88 -4.35
N GLU A 44 14.97 5.58 -5.20
CA GLU A 44 14.43 6.41 -6.28
C GLU A 44 13.59 5.61 -7.28
N CYS A 45 13.78 4.28 -7.36
CA CYS A 45 13.01 3.41 -8.25
C CYS A 45 11.51 3.39 -7.95
N TYR A 46 11.10 3.78 -6.73
CA TYR A 46 9.70 3.87 -6.35
C TYR A 46 9.07 5.24 -6.64
N HIS A 47 9.88 6.24 -7.02
CA HIS A 47 9.44 7.60 -7.35
C HIS A 47 8.53 8.22 -6.27
N ILE A 48 8.94 8.11 -5.00
CA ILE A 48 8.19 8.67 -3.88
C ILE A 48 8.92 9.89 -3.31
N ASP A 49 8.49 11.06 -3.75
CA ASP A 49 8.99 12.31 -3.19
C ASP A 49 8.62 12.43 -1.71
N ASN A 50 9.57 12.89 -0.90
CA ASN A 50 9.41 13.09 0.55
C ASN A 50 8.84 11.86 1.26
N PHE A 51 9.51 10.71 1.14
CA PHE A 51 9.08 9.46 1.77
C PHE A 51 8.87 9.59 3.29
N ASP A 52 9.59 10.49 3.95
CA ASP A 52 9.43 10.80 5.38
C ASP A 52 8.05 11.37 5.76
N LYS A 53 7.31 11.88 4.77
CA LYS A 53 5.96 12.43 4.97
C LYS A 53 4.90 11.38 4.69
N VAL A 54 4.30 10.87 5.76
CA VAL A 54 3.15 9.96 5.71
C VAL A 54 1.95 10.66 5.09
N ARG A 55 1.37 10.03 4.07
CA ARG A 55 0.16 10.45 3.37
C ARG A 55 -0.85 9.33 3.35
N ALA A 56 -2.11 9.64 3.67
CA ALA A 56 -3.22 8.71 3.56
C ALA A 56 -3.78 8.68 2.14
N LYS A 57 -4.24 7.52 1.68
CA LYS A 57 -5.01 7.44 0.44
C LYS A 57 -6.42 7.97 0.64
N GLU A 58 -6.84 8.88 -0.22
CA GLU A 58 -8.21 9.43 -0.24
C GLU A 58 -9.22 8.31 -0.45
N ASP A 59 -10.38 8.45 0.20
CA ASP A 59 -11.50 7.51 0.10
C ASP A 59 -11.15 6.03 0.40
N ALA A 60 -10.09 5.77 1.17
CA ALA A 60 -9.55 4.43 1.32
C ALA A 60 -10.60 3.39 1.75
N LEU A 61 -11.45 3.74 2.73
CA LEU A 61 -12.50 2.85 3.22
C LEU A 61 -13.56 2.54 2.14
N ARG A 62 -13.95 3.54 1.35
CA ARG A 62 -14.91 3.37 0.25
C ARG A 62 -14.34 2.46 -0.83
N ILE A 63 -13.09 2.71 -1.23
CA ILE A 63 -12.38 1.92 -2.25
C ILE A 63 -12.20 0.47 -1.76
N ILE A 64 -11.74 0.25 -0.53
CA ILE A 64 -11.56 -1.08 0.07
C ILE A 64 -12.87 -1.86 0.06
N ARG A 65 -13.96 -1.27 0.57
CA ARG A 65 -15.29 -1.91 0.60
C ARG A 65 -15.70 -2.37 -0.80
N ASP A 66 -15.59 -1.47 -1.77
CA ASP A 66 -16.03 -1.74 -3.14
C ASP A 66 -15.12 -2.78 -3.82
N GLU A 67 -13.81 -2.78 -3.58
CA GLU A 67 -12.87 -3.77 -4.13
C GLU A 67 -13.04 -5.15 -3.50
N LEU A 68 -13.20 -5.25 -2.18
CA LEU A 68 -13.45 -6.50 -1.47
C LEU A 68 -14.73 -7.17 -1.96
N ARG A 69 -15.81 -6.39 -2.13
CA ARG A 69 -17.10 -6.90 -2.63
C ARG A 69 -16.99 -7.53 -4.02
N ARG A 70 -16.04 -7.10 -4.85
CA ARG A 70 -15.82 -7.61 -6.21
C ARG A 70 -14.85 -8.80 -6.27
N LYS A 71 -14.14 -9.14 -5.18
CA LYS A 71 -13.22 -10.30 -5.18
C LYS A 71 -14.01 -11.60 -5.07
N VAL A 72 -13.93 -12.43 -6.10
CA VAL A 72 -14.56 -13.76 -6.11
C VAL A 72 -13.67 -14.81 -5.43
N LYS A 73 -12.35 -14.68 -5.57
CA LYS A 73 -11.38 -15.62 -4.96
C LYS A 73 -11.03 -15.16 -3.56
N LYS A 74 -11.22 -16.03 -2.57
CA LYS A 74 -10.69 -15.87 -1.21
C LYS A 74 -9.16 -15.86 -1.24
N GLY A 75 -8.54 -15.30 -0.21
CA GLY A 75 -7.09 -15.28 -0.08
C GLY A 75 -6.63 -14.44 1.11
N VAL A 76 -5.32 -14.48 1.36
CA VAL A 76 -4.66 -13.70 2.41
C VAL A 76 -4.24 -12.34 1.85
N ILE A 77 -4.55 -11.28 2.57
CA ILE A 77 -4.14 -9.91 2.25
C ILE A 77 -2.92 -9.55 3.10
N GLY A 78 -1.79 -9.26 2.45
CA GLY A 78 -0.66 -8.56 3.08
C GLY A 78 -0.92 -7.06 3.15
N THR A 79 -0.46 -6.41 4.21
CA THR A 79 -0.54 -4.95 4.37
C THR A 79 0.83 -4.32 4.20
N GLY A 80 0.88 -3.06 3.75
CA GLY A 80 2.13 -2.30 3.61
C GLY A 80 2.53 -2.05 2.16
N ALA A 81 3.76 -2.44 1.80
CA ALA A 81 4.55 -1.99 0.65
C ALA A 81 5.30 -0.68 0.96
N MET A 82 5.07 0.41 0.24
CA MET A 82 5.84 1.66 0.41
C MET A 82 5.24 2.56 1.50
N SER A 83 5.04 1.97 2.69
CA SER A 83 4.52 2.58 3.91
C SER A 83 4.84 1.70 5.11
N ASP A 84 4.85 2.30 6.29
CA ASP A 84 4.96 1.64 7.60
C ASP A 84 3.78 2.10 8.45
#